data_AF-M1VJZ6-F1
#
_entry.id   AF-M1VJZ6-F1
#
_cell.length_a   1.000
_cell.length_b   1.000
_cell.length_c   1.000
_cell.angle_alpha   90.00
_cell.angle_beta   90.00
_cell.angle_gamma   90.00
#
_symmetry.space_group_name_H-M   'P 1'
#
loop_
_entity.id
_entity.type
_entity.pdbx_description
1 polymer ?
#
loop_
_entity_poly.entity_id
_entity_poly.type
_entity_poly.pdbx_seq_one_letter_code
_entity_poly.pdbx_strand_id
1 'polypeptide(L)'
;MQVTRVAQNSGFPVSDIEKIFDHIFINEHELHGGLKQFEPSYDMAESWRRLSEMNGQHIQDNGLIMLHHELGEFHLMKQGLSYEEAHTKINKKFNYYEALKVWQRNRGDL
;
A
#
# COMPACT_ATOMS: atom_id res chain seq x y z
N MET A 1 14.78 10.98 2.69
CA MET A 1 13.60 10.71 3.54
C MET A 1 13.00 9.35 3.16
N GLN A 2 12.08 8.76 3.94
CA GLN A 2 11.56 7.41 3.66
C GLN A 2 10.94 7.31 2.26
N VAL A 3 10.08 8.27 1.88
CA VAL A 3 9.47 8.38 0.53
C VAL A 3 10.51 8.30 -0.58
N THR A 4 11.61 9.07 -0.48
CA THR A 4 12.69 9.05 -1.48
C THR A 4 13.31 7.66 -1.63
N ARG A 5 13.51 6.95 -0.52
CA ARG A 5 14.06 5.59 -0.55
C ARG A 5 13.08 4.59 -1.12
N VAL A 6 11.81 4.66 -0.73
CA VAL A 6 10.75 3.82 -1.30
C VAL A 6 10.68 4.03 -2.82
N ALA A 7 10.71 5.27 -3.31
CA ALA A 7 10.73 5.58 -4.73
C ALA A 7 11.94 5.00 -5.47
N GLN A 8 13.14 5.14 -4.89
CA GLN A 8 14.36 4.55 -5.44
C GLN A 8 14.30 3.02 -5.48
N ASN A 9 13.80 2.41 -4.42
CA ASN A 9 13.74 0.95 -4.23
C ASN A 9 12.63 0.30 -5.06
N SER A 10 11.52 1.00 -5.32
CA SER A 10 10.37 0.47 -6.07
C SER A 10 10.37 0.85 -7.55
N GLY A 11 11.12 1.88 -7.94
CA GLY A 11 11.10 2.46 -9.30
C GLY A 11 9.92 3.39 -9.57
N PHE A 12 9.09 3.69 -8.57
CA PHE A 12 7.98 4.63 -8.71
C PHE A 12 8.48 6.08 -8.66
N PRO A 13 7.78 7.02 -9.32
CA PRO A 13 8.01 8.45 -9.12
C PRO A 13 7.83 8.83 -7.64
N VAL A 14 8.68 9.73 -7.12
CA VAL A 14 8.56 10.25 -5.75
C VAL A 14 7.15 10.79 -5.47
N SER A 15 6.57 11.51 -6.44
CA SER A 15 5.22 12.04 -6.33
C SER A 15 4.12 10.99 -6.17
N ASP A 16 4.33 9.77 -6.69
CA ASP A 16 3.37 8.68 -6.53
C ASP A 16 3.54 8.01 -5.16
N ILE A 17 4.78 7.89 -4.68
CA ILE A 17 5.05 7.42 -3.32
C ILE A 17 4.51 8.39 -2.26
N GLU A 18 4.56 9.70 -2.50
CA GLU A 18 3.94 10.70 -1.63
C GLU A 18 2.43 10.49 -1.54
N LYS A 19 1.74 10.33 -2.68
CA LYS A 19 0.30 10.03 -2.71
C LYS A 19 -0.04 8.75 -1.96
N ILE A 20 0.75 7.69 -2.14
CA ILE A 20 0.55 6.41 -1.45
C ILE A 20 0.76 6.60 0.06
N PHE A 21 1.83 7.26 0.47
CA PHE A 21 2.11 7.52 1.88
C PHE A 21 0.95 8.29 2.53
N ASP A 22 0.50 9.37 1.90
CA ASP A 22 -0.61 10.15 2.39
C ASP A 22 -1.90 9.34 2.42
N HIS A 23 -2.16 8.53 1.37
CA HIS A 23 -3.35 7.67 1.29
C HIS A 23 -3.44 6.68 2.45
N ILE A 24 -2.35 5.99 2.77
CA ILE A 24 -2.31 4.97 3.84
C ILE A 24 -2.29 5.60 5.23
N PHE A 25 -1.44 6.63 5.44
CA PHE A 25 -1.02 7.03 6.79
C PHE A 25 -1.56 8.39 7.26
N ILE A 26 -2.00 9.28 6.35
CA ILE A 26 -2.28 10.68 6.69
C ILE A 26 -3.75 11.04 6.42
N ASN A 27 -4.26 10.68 5.26
CA ASN A 27 -5.58 11.07 4.79
C ASN A 27 -6.69 10.37 5.57
N GLU A 28 -7.77 11.10 5.78
CA GLU A 28 -9.05 10.53 6.19
C GLU A 28 -9.86 10.13 4.96
N HIS A 29 -10.63 9.06 5.09
CA HIS A 29 -11.49 8.51 4.05
C HIS A 29 -12.90 8.35 4.58
N GLU A 30 -13.89 8.46 3.69
CA GLU A 30 -15.27 8.12 4.03
C GLU A 30 -15.38 6.60 4.15
N LEU A 31 -15.32 6.11 5.39
CA LEU A 31 -15.37 4.69 5.73
C LEU A 31 -16.66 4.36 6.47
N HIS A 32 -16.90 3.08 6.73
CA HIS A 32 -18.01 2.71 7.60
C HIS A 32 -17.85 3.37 8.98
N GLY A 33 -18.84 4.17 9.37
CA GLY A 33 -18.81 4.96 10.60
C GLY A 33 -18.37 6.42 10.43
N GLY A 34 -18.09 6.86 9.19
CA GLY A 34 -17.82 8.26 8.84
C GLY A 34 -16.39 8.52 8.37
N LEU A 35 -16.05 9.80 8.24
CA LEU A 35 -14.72 10.29 7.87
C LEU A 35 -13.71 9.97 8.97
N LYS A 36 -12.74 9.10 8.66
CA LYS A 36 -11.65 8.73 9.58
C LYS A 36 -10.43 8.18 8.82
N GLN A 37 -9.29 8.06 9.49
CA GLN A 37 -8.13 7.35 8.96
C GLN A 37 -8.35 5.84 8.91
N PHE A 38 -7.53 5.13 8.13
CA PHE A 38 -7.49 3.67 8.15
C PHE A 38 -7.06 3.13 9.52
N GLU A 39 -7.56 1.96 9.88
CA GLU A 39 -7.09 1.26 11.08
C GLU A 39 -5.62 0.85 10.92
N PRO A 40 -4.77 1.01 11.95
CA PRO A 40 -3.37 0.64 11.85
C PRO A 40 -3.16 -0.83 11.48
N SER A 41 -2.29 -1.09 10.51
CA SER A 41 -1.92 -2.44 10.08
C SER A 41 -0.42 -2.69 10.25
N TYR A 42 -0.08 -3.66 11.11
CA TYR A 42 1.31 -4.10 11.31
C TYR A 42 1.95 -4.56 10.01
N ASP A 43 1.26 -5.37 9.21
CA ASP A 43 1.80 -5.91 7.98
C ASP A 43 2.06 -4.83 6.93
N MET A 44 1.16 -3.84 6.80
CA MET A 44 1.41 -2.68 5.91
C MET A 44 2.60 -1.86 6.39
N ALA A 45 2.69 -1.59 7.70
CA ALA A 45 3.82 -0.85 8.27
C ALA A 45 5.15 -1.58 8.03
N GLU A 46 5.19 -2.90 8.19
CA GLU A 46 6.38 -3.70 7.90
C GLU A 46 6.71 -3.74 6.41
N SER A 47 5.71 -3.84 5.53
CA SER A 47 5.91 -3.74 4.07
C SER A 47 6.51 -2.39 3.67
N TRP A 48 5.98 -1.30 4.22
CA TRP A 48 6.53 0.04 4.04
C TRP A 48 7.96 0.16 4.60
N ARG A 49 8.20 -0.37 5.81
CA ARG A 49 9.51 -0.35 6.45
C ARG A 49 10.56 -1.00 5.54
N ARG A 50 10.31 -2.21 5.03
CA ARG A 50 11.20 -2.94 4.11
C ARG A 50 11.47 -2.16 2.82
N LEU A 51 10.44 -1.56 2.23
CA LEU A 51 10.60 -0.69 1.05
C LEU A 51 11.45 0.54 1.34
N SER A 52 11.44 1.04 2.58
CA SER A 52 12.18 2.24 2.99
C SER A 52 13.60 1.98 3.49
N GLU A 53 14.04 0.72 3.59
CA GLU A 53 15.37 0.34 4.07
C GLU A 53 16.49 0.85 3.16
N MET A 54 17.68 1.01 3.73
CA MET A 54 18.87 1.35 2.96
C MET A 54 19.24 0.19 2.03
N ASN A 55 19.53 0.51 0.76
CA ASN A 55 19.96 -0.42 -0.29
C ASN A 55 18.92 -1.46 -0.75
N GLY A 56 17.69 -1.44 -0.24
CA GLY A 56 16.59 -2.27 -0.77
C GLY A 56 16.79 -3.79 -0.61
N GLN A 57 17.53 -4.23 0.41
CA GLN A 57 17.95 -5.65 0.54
C GLN A 57 16.80 -6.62 0.87
N HIS A 58 15.70 -6.13 1.44
CA HIS A 58 14.57 -6.95 1.88
C HIS A 58 13.26 -6.63 1.18
N ILE A 59 13.31 -6.04 -0.02
CA ILE A 59 12.10 -5.78 -0.82
C ILE A 59 11.39 -7.11 -1.11
N GLN A 60 10.07 -7.10 -0.95
CA GLN A 60 9.21 -8.26 -1.18
C GLN A 60 8.13 -7.87 -2.18
N ASP A 61 7.69 -8.84 -3.00
CA ASP A 61 6.66 -8.62 -4.02
C ASP A 61 5.36 -8.08 -3.42
N ASN A 62 5.00 -8.53 -2.21
CA ASN A 62 3.82 -8.02 -1.49
C ASN A 62 3.90 -6.51 -1.24
N GLY A 63 5.09 -5.96 -1.00
CA GLY A 63 5.30 -4.52 -0.83
C GLY A 63 5.11 -3.75 -2.14
N LEU A 64 5.59 -4.27 -3.26
CA LEU A 64 5.36 -3.66 -4.57
C LEU A 64 3.89 -3.73 -4.98
N ILE A 65 3.22 -4.85 -4.69
CA ILE A 65 1.78 -5.02 -4.90
C ILE A 65 0.99 -4.03 -4.04
N MET A 66 1.40 -3.80 -2.78
CA MET A 66 0.83 -2.76 -1.93
C MET A 66 0.92 -1.39 -2.61
N LEU A 67 2.10 -0.99 -3.11
CA LEU A 67 2.23 0.32 -3.78
C LEU A 67 1.30 0.46 -5.00
N HIS A 68 1.18 -0.58 -5.83
CA HIS A 68 0.24 -0.57 -6.96
C HIS A 68 -1.23 -0.56 -6.50
N HIS A 69 -1.53 -1.25 -5.41
CA HIS A 69 -2.86 -1.31 -4.84
C HIS A 69 -3.31 0.08 -4.39
N GLU A 70 -2.57 0.68 -3.47
CA GLU A 70 -2.91 1.95 -2.83
C GLU A 70 -2.92 3.12 -3.83
N LEU A 71 -2.00 3.13 -4.81
CA LEU A 71 -2.02 4.14 -5.87
C LEU A 71 -3.24 3.98 -6.80
N GLY A 72 -3.61 2.73 -7.09
CA GLY A 72 -4.80 2.41 -7.88
C GLY A 72 -6.08 2.86 -7.20
N GLU A 73 -6.19 2.64 -5.90
CA GLU A 73 -7.33 3.09 -5.09
C GLU A 73 -7.43 4.60 -5.06
N PHE A 74 -6.31 5.27 -4.73
CA PHE A 74 -6.22 6.72 -4.76
C PHE A 74 -6.76 7.30 -6.08
N HIS A 75 -6.33 6.76 -7.22
CA HIS A 75 -6.78 7.26 -8.53
C HIS A 75 -8.27 7.03 -8.79
N LEU A 76 -8.80 5.87 -8.40
CA LEU A 76 -10.23 5.58 -8.58
C LEU A 76 -11.10 6.43 -7.65
N MET A 77 -10.67 6.66 -6.42
CA MET A 77 -11.37 7.55 -5.49
C MET A 77 -11.36 8.99 -5.97
N LYS A 78 -10.26 9.46 -6.58
CA LYS A 78 -10.23 10.77 -7.26
C LYS A 78 -11.16 10.86 -8.47
N GLN A 79 -11.57 9.73 -9.04
CA GLN A 79 -12.58 9.65 -10.10
C GLN A 79 -14.02 9.55 -9.55
N GLY A 80 -14.19 9.60 -8.23
CA GLY A 80 -15.50 9.62 -7.57
C GLY A 80 -16.02 8.25 -7.10
N LEU A 81 -15.21 7.19 -7.19
CA LEU A 81 -15.58 5.91 -6.59
C LEU A 81 -15.46 6.00 -5.06
N SER A 82 -16.33 5.28 -4.36
CA SER A 82 -16.16 5.02 -2.94
C SER A 82 -14.90 4.19 -2.67
N TYR A 83 -14.40 4.24 -1.44
CA TYR A 83 -13.27 3.38 -1.02
C TYR A 83 -13.56 1.89 -1.29
N GLU A 84 -14.75 1.40 -0.94
CA GLU A 84 -15.11 -0.02 -1.13
C GLU A 84 -15.13 -0.44 -2.60
N GLU A 85 -15.64 0.41 -3.48
CA GLU A 85 -15.65 0.16 -4.93
C GLU A 85 -14.22 0.17 -5.51
N ALA A 86 -13.41 1.14 -5.10
CA ALA A 86 -12.01 1.24 -5.49
C ALA A 86 -11.24 -0.01 -5.03
N HIS A 87 -11.36 -0.39 -3.76
CA HIS A 87 -10.72 -1.55 -3.16
C HIS A 87 -11.11 -2.85 -3.83
N THR A 88 -12.41 -3.06 -4.03
CA THR A 88 -12.93 -4.24 -4.74
C THR A 88 -12.40 -4.32 -6.18
N LYS A 89 -12.28 -3.17 -6.87
CA LYS A 89 -11.81 -3.12 -8.26
C LYS A 89 -10.31 -3.37 -8.36
N ILE A 90 -9.51 -2.78 -7.47
CA ILE A 90 -8.06 -2.93 -7.47
C ILE A 90 -7.63 -4.31 -7.00
N ASN A 91 -8.30 -4.91 -6.02
CA ASN A 91 -8.04 -6.29 -5.58
C ASN A 91 -8.13 -7.33 -6.70
N LYS A 92 -8.86 -7.06 -7.78
CA LYS A 92 -8.89 -7.96 -8.95
C LYS A 92 -7.56 -8.03 -9.70
N LYS A 93 -6.68 -7.05 -9.52
CA LYS A 93 -5.38 -6.94 -10.20
C LYS A 93 -4.20 -6.98 -9.22
N PHE A 94 -4.31 -6.25 -8.11
CA PHE A 94 -3.26 -6.10 -7.11
C PHE A 94 -3.85 -6.42 -5.74
N ASN A 95 -4.06 -7.71 -5.46
CA ASN A 95 -4.56 -8.14 -4.16
C ASN A 95 -3.42 -8.21 -3.14
N TYR A 96 -3.27 -7.15 -2.34
CA TYR A 96 -2.20 -7.08 -1.34
C TYR A 96 -2.34 -8.17 -0.27
N TYR A 97 -3.56 -8.44 0.20
CA TYR A 97 -3.81 -9.44 1.25
C TYR A 97 -3.44 -10.86 0.81
N GLU A 98 -3.82 -11.25 -0.41
CA GLU A 98 -3.43 -12.56 -0.95
C GLU A 98 -1.91 -12.66 -1.15
N ALA A 99 -1.26 -11.60 -1.67
CA ALA A 99 0.19 -11.56 -1.81
C ALA A 99 0.91 -11.67 -0.46
N LEU A 100 0.39 -11.00 0.56
CA LEU A 100 0.90 -11.06 1.93
C LEU A 100 0.79 -12.47 2.51
N LYS A 101 -0.36 -13.13 2.39
CA LYS A 101 -0.54 -14.51 2.87
C LYS A 101 0.41 -15.50 2.20
N VAL A 102 0.61 -15.37 0.89
CA VAL A 102 1.57 -16.22 0.16
C VAL A 102 2.97 -16.03 0.73
N TRP A 103 3.37 -14.78 0.96
CA TRP A 103 4.67 -14.47 1.55
C TRP A 103 4.83 -15.02 2.98
N GLN A 104 3.81 -14.87 3.83
CA GLN A 104 3.79 -15.39 5.20
C GLN A 104 3.87 -16.93 5.23
N ARG A 105 3.11 -17.63 4.38
CA ARG A 105 3.20 -19.10 4.23
C ARG A 105 4.59 -19.56 3.82
N ASN A 106 5.21 -18.88 2.85
CA ASN A 106 6.55 -19.24 2.37
C ASN A 106 7.63 -19.10 3.46
N ARG A 107 7.37 -18.30 4.50
CA ARG A 107 8.23 -18.12 5.67
C ARG A 107 7.89 -19.05 6.84
N GLY A 108 6.77 -19.75 6.77
CA GLY A 108 6.28 -20.61 7.86
C GLY A 108 5.52 -19.86 8.96
N ASP A 109 5.05 -18.64 8.68
CA ASP A 109 4.29 -17.81 9.63
C ASP A 109 2.78 -18.20 9.68
N LEU A 110 2.30 -19.02 8.73
CA LEU A 110 0.91 -19.47 8.55
C LEU A 110 0.81 -20.96 8.20
#